data_AF-A0AAW5IF97-F1
#
_entry.id   AF-A0AAW5IF97-F1
#
_cell.length_a   1.000
_cell.length_b   1.000
_cell.length_c   1.000
_cell.angle_alpha   90.00
_cell.angle_beta   90.00
_cell.angle_gamma   90.00
#
_symmetry.space_group_name_H-M   'P 1'
#
loop_
_entity.id
_entity.type
_entity.pdbx_description
1 polymer ?
#
loop_
_entity_poly.entity_id
_entity_poly.type
_entity_poly.pdbx_seq_one_letter_code
_entity_poly.pdbx_strand_id
1 'polypeptide(L)'
;MNITKAIAEEIADQMIKPMVDHQIAQETKMKEYCTLIILGNVPVSIQKEYKAHKEYFQHLSNAYLCNGNAQIYVSVEPFKVPLNNRSYRYECTKEQYDYIVKMEKDISNLISEKRKIKESIISTLLSLRTIKRVIEQFPDAAPFAKKYQKGTTTAVSVPIETINKTLRKYKK
;
A
#
# COMPACT_ATOMS: atom_id res chain seq x y z
N MET A 1 2.10 -12.84 -27.27
CA MET A 1 1.00 -12.89 -26.26
C MET A 1 0.35 -11.52 -26.15
N ASN A 2 -0.98 -11.48 -26.13
CA ASN A 2 -1.75 -10.25 -25.90
C ASN A 2 -1.73 -9.87 -24.41
N ILE A 3 -1.80 -8.58 -24.13
CA ILE A 3 -1.87 -8.06 -22.76
C ILE A 3 -3.32 -8.12 -22.31
N THR A 4 -3.58 -8.86 -21.26
CA THR A 4 -4.87 -8.83 -20.56
C THR A 4 -4.83 -7.74 -19.49
N LYS A 5 -6.01 -7.33 -19.01
CA LYS A 5 -6.13 -6.39 -17.89
C LYS A 5 -5.35 -6.86 -16.65
N ALA A 6 -5.45 -8.14 -16.32
CA ALA A 6 -4.73 -8.72 -15.18
C ALA A 6 -3.19 -8.61 -15.33
N ILE A 7 -2.66 -8.86 -16.53
CA ILE A 7 -1.22 -8.72 -16.79
C ILE A 7 -0.80 -7.24 -16.69
N ALA A 8 -1.61 -6.32 -17.21
CA ALA A 8 -1.34 -4.88 -17.13
C ALA A 8 -1.36 -4.39 -15.68
N GLU A 9 -2.31 -4.84 -14.87
CA GLU A 9 -2.38 -4.53 -13.43
C GLU A 9 -1.14 -5.06 -12.68
N GLU A 10 -0.75 -6.31 -12.92
CA GLU A 10 0.43 -6.91 -12.27
C GLU A 10 1.73 -6.17 -12.63
N ILE A 11 1.93 -5.81 -13.90
CA ILE A 11 3.07 -5.00 -14.33
C ILE A 11 3.02 -3.62 -13.67
N ALA A 12 1.86 -2.96 -13.69
CA ALA A 12 1.70 -1.64 -13.09
C ALA A 12 2.01 -1.66 -11.58
N ASP A 13 1.57 -2.69 -10.86
CA ASP A 13 1.87 -2.87 -9.44
C ASP A 13 3.36 -3.00 -9.15
N GLN A 14 4.12 -3.70 -10.01
CA GLN A 14 5.58 -3.74 -9.88
C GLN A 14 6.23 -2.38 -10.16
N MET A 15 5.73 -1.65 -11.15
CA MET A 15 6.28 -0.34 -11.53
C MET A 15 6.06 0.73 -10.46
N ILE A 16 4.90 0.72 -9.79
CA ILE A 16 4.60 1.69 -8.73
C ILE A 16 5.15 1.29 -7.36
N LYS A 17 5.81 0.12 -7.25
CA LYS A 17 6.34 -0.38 -5.96
C LYS A 17 7.20 0.65 -5.22
N PRO A 18 8.12 1.39 -5.87
CA PRO A 18 8.88 2.44 -5.18
C PRO A 18 7.99 3.54 -4.55
N MET A 19 6.87 3.89 -5.20
CA MET A 19 5.91 4.85 -4.64
C MET A 19 5.14 4.26 -3.46
N VAL A 20 4.80 2.96 -3.52
CA VAL A 20 4.17 2.23 -2.40
C VAL A 20 5.11 2.19 -1.20
N ASP A 21 6.36 1.81 -1.41
CA ASP A 21 7.37 1.74 -0.36
C ASP A 21 7.61 3.13 0.26
N HIS A 22 7.65 4.18 -0.57
CA HIS A 22 7.77 5.56 -0.10
C HIS A 22 6.56 6.01 0.74
N GLN A 23 5.34 5.67 0.31
CA GLN A 23 4.13 5.95 1.09
C GLN A 23 4.18 5.29 2.47
N ILE A 24 4.50 3.99 2.52
CA ILE A 24 4.60 3.24 3.79
C ILE A 24 5.64 3.88 4.70
N ALA A 25 6.78 4.29 4.16
CA ALA A 25 7.83 4.97 4.94
C ALA A 25 7.35 6.31 5.52
N GLN A 26 6.62 7.12 4.75
CA GLN A 26 6.06 8.39 5.24
C GLN A 26 4.99 8.17 6.32
N GLU A 27 4.06 7.23 6.10
CA GLU A 27 3.03 6.87 7.09
C GLU A 27 3.66 6.36 8.39
N THR A 28 4.69 5.53 8.29
CA THR A 28 5.44 5.01 9.45
C THR A 28 6.11 6.15 10.21
N LYS A 29 6.80 7.05 9.50
CA LYS A 29 7.44 8.22 10.10
C LYS A 29 6.43 9.12 10.83
N MET A 30 5.28 9.38 10.22
CA MET A 30 4.21 10.17 10.85
C MET A 30 3.70 9.50 12.13
N LYS A 31 3.49 8.18 12.08
CA LYS A 31 3.04 7.37 13.21
C LYS A 31 4.03 7.35 14.37
N GLU A 32 5.32 7.17 14.07
CA GLU A 32 6.42 7.26 15.06
C GLU A 32 6.45 8.64 15.71
N TYR A 33 6.39 9.70 14.90
CA TYR A 33 6.39 11.08 15.39
C TYR A 33 5.21 11.37 16.33
N CYS A 34 3.99 10.99 15.94
CA CYS A 34 2.81 11.14 16.78
C CYS A 34 2.94 10.34 18.08
N THR A 35 3.49 9.12 18.02
CA THR A 35 3.74 8.28 19.20
C THR A 35 4.69 8.95 20.18
N LEU A 36 5.75 9.62 19.70
CA LEU A 36 6.70 10.35 20.55
C LEU A 36 6.06 11.54 21.25
N ILE A 37 5.21 12.31 20.56
CA ILE A 37 4.47 13.42 21.17
C ILE A 37 3.60 12.90 22.32
N ILE A 38 2.87 11.81 22.08
CA ILE A 38 1.97 11.24 23.08
C ILE A 38 2.76 10.70 24.27
N LEU A 39 3.88 10.00 24.05
CA LEU A 39 4.75 9.55 25.14
C LEU A 39 5.30 10.73 25.95
N GLY A 40 5.60 11.88 25.32
CA GLY A 40 5.98 13.10 26.02
C GLY A 40 4.93 13.64 26.98
N ASN A 41 3.65 13.32 26.75
CA ASN A 41 2.53 13.69 27.63
C ASN A 41 2.30 12.68 28.77
N VAL A 42 2.94 11.50 28.73
CA VAL A 42 2.76 10.45 29.75
C VAL A 42 3.90 10.51 30.76
N PRO A 43 3.63 10.55 32.08
CA PRO A 43 4.68 10.52 33.09
C PRO A 43 5.62 9.32 32.93
N VAL A 44 6.92 9.54 33.12
CA VAL A 44 7.97 8.51 32.93
C VAL A 44 7.74 7.27 33.80
N SER A 45 7.21 7.43 35.02
CA SER A 45 6.84 6.31 35.90
C SER A 45 5.79 5.41 35.26
N ILE A 46 4.73 6.00 34.71
CA ILE A 46 3.65 5.27 34.02
C ILE A 46 4.17 4.57 32.76
N GLN A 47 5.08 5.21 32.02
CA GLN A 47 5.70 4.55 30.86
C GLN A 47 6.53 3.32 31.25
N LYS A 48 7.21 3.35 32.41
CA LYS A 48 7.98 2.20 32.93
C LYS A 48 7.04 1.07 33.34
N GLU A 49 6.00 1.38 34.11
CA GLU A 49 4.98 0.40 34.53
C GLU A 49 4.30 -0.26 33.33
N TYR A 50 3.88 0.55 32.36
CA TYR A 50 3.27 0.06 31.13
C TYR A 50 4.20 -0.89 30.36
N LYS A 51 5.50 -0.59 30.28
CA LYS A 51 6.47 -1.47 29.61
C LYS A 51 6.66 -2.80 30.34
N ALA A 52 6.61 -2.81 31.67
CA ALA A 52 6.80 -3.99 32.50
C ALA A 52 5.57 -4.92 32.53
N HIS A 53 4.37 -4.36 32.39
CA HIS A 53 3.11 -5.06 32.65
C HIS A 53 2.09 -4.87 31.53
N LYS A 54 2.54 -4.84 30.26
CA LYS A 54 1.73 -4.45 29.09
C LYS A 54 0.37 -5.15 29.03
N GLU A 55 0.33 -6.44 29.33
CA GLU A 55 -0.87 -7.28 29.29
C GLU A 55 -2.00 -6.84 30.22
N TYR A 56 -1.70 -6.01 31.22
CA TYR A 56 -2.68 -5.47 32.17
C TYR A 56 -3.21 -4.08 31.78
N PHE A 57 -2.72 -3.49 30.68
CA PHE A 57 -3.12 -2.17 30.22
C PHE A 57 -3.93 -2.22 28.93
N GLN A 58 -4.83 -1.25 28.77
CA GLN A 58 -5.44 -0.99 27.47
C GLN A 58 -4.42 -0.36 26.52
N HIS A 59 -4.50 -0.77 25.25
CA HIS A 59 -3.57 -0.34 24.21
C HIS A 59 -4.22 0.70 23.29
N LEU A 60 -3.47 1.77 23.06
CA LEU A 60 -3.85 2.81 22.12
C LEU A 60 -3.41 2.42 20.70
N SER A 61 -4.30 2.56 19.72
CA SER A 61 -3.98 2.46 18.28
C SER A 61 -4.24 3.75 17.51
N ASN A 62 -4.96 4.67 18.14
CA ASN A 62 -5.31 5.99 17.61
C ASN A 62 -5.49 7.01 18.73
N ALA A 63 -5.35 8.28 18.42
CA ALA A 63 -5.46 9.38 19.37
C ALA A 63 -5.86 10.68 18.69
N TYR A 64 -6.35 11.63 19.48
CA TYR A 64 -6.44 13.04 19.11
C TYR A 64 -5.24 13.80 19.65
N LEU A 65 -4.47 14.42 18.76
CA LEU A 65 -3.48 15.43 19.13
C LEU A 65 -4.12 16.81 19.07
N CYS A 66 -4.05 17.54 20.18
CA CYS A 66 -4.81 18.78 20.40
C CYS A 66 -3.87 19.97 20.62
N ASN A 67 -4.11 21.06 19.89
CA ASN A 67 -3.51 22.37 20.14
C ASN A 67 -4.65 23.37 20.40
N GLY A 68 -4.97 23.60 21.67
CA GLY A 68 -6.18 24.32 22.07
C GLY A 68 -7.44 23.62 21.55
N ASN A 69 -8.26 24.32 20.76
CA ASN A 69 -9.47 23.76 20.14
C ASN A 69 -9.20 23.02 18.82
N ALA A 70 -8.01 23.14 18.25
CA ALA A 70 -7.64 22.40 17.04
C ALA A 70 -7.28 20.96 17.42
N GLN A 71 -7.81 19.99 16.67
CA GLN A 71 -7.56 18.57 16.92
C GLN A 71 -7.33 17.82 15.61
N ILE A 72 -6.40 16.89 15.61
CA ILE A 72 -6.13 15.97 14.50
C ILE A 72 -6.18 14.53 15.01
N TYR A 73 -6.91 13.67 14.29
CA TYR A 73 -7.02 12.26 14.60
C TYR A 73 -5.89 11.49 13.93
N VAL A 74 -5.04 10.85 14.72
CA VAL A 74 -3.81 10.21 14.24
C VAL A 74 -3.77 8.74 14.64
N SER A 75 -3.18 7.93 13.77
CA SER A 75 -2.79 6.56 14.11
C SER A 75 -1.49 6.59 14.90
N VAL A 76 -1.37 5.70 15.89
CA VAL A 76 -0.17 5.58 16.73
C VAL A 76 0.35 4.17 16.69
N GLU A 77 1.61 3.99 17.03
CA GLU A 77 2.19 2.65 17.15
C GLU A 77 1.44 1.81 18.18
N PRO A 78 0.83 0.68 17.76
CA PRO A 78 0.13 -0.20 18.67
C PRO A 78 1.04 -0.60 19.81
N PHE A 79 0.47 -0.74 21.00
CA PHE A 79 1.16 -1.22 22.19
C PHE A 79 2.32 -0.34 22.68
N LYS A 80 2.59 0.83 22.11
CA LYS A 80 3.65 1.74 22.59
C LYS A 80 3.18 2.73 23.65
N VAL A 81 1.88 3.03 23.71
CA VAL A 81 1.34 4.06 24.60
C VAL A 81 0.25 3.48 25.51
N PRO A 82 0.33 3.71 26.84
CA PRO A 82 -0.79 3.42 27.73
C PRO A 82 -1.97 4.35 27.45
N LEU A 83 -3.18 3.80 27.41
CA LEU A 83 -4.39 4.61 27.33
C LEU A 83 -4.61 5.36 28.66
N ASN A 84 -4.52 6.70 28.64
CA ASN A 84 -4.55 7.53 29.85
C ASN A 84 -5.95 8.07 30.20
N ASN A 85 -6.90 8.14 29.25
CA ASN A 85 -8.30 8.49 29.58
C ASN A 85 -9.31 8.00 28.52
N ARG A 86 -10.61 8.12 28.84
CA ARG A 86 -11.74 7.81 27.93
C ARG A 86 -11.84 8.73 26.69
N SER A 87 -11.08 9.81 26.63
CA SER A 87 -11.16 10.88 25.64
C SER A 87 -10.12 10.78 24.53
N TYR A 88 -9.08 9.93 24.65
CA TYR A 88 -8.03 9.73 23.64
C TYR A 88 -7.27 11.02 23.26
N ARG A 89 -7.26 12.05 24.11
CA ARG A 89 -6.75 13.39 23.79
C ARG A 89 -5.41 13.66 24.47
N TYR A 90 -4.45 14.16 23.69
CA TYR A 90 -3.12 14.53 24.15
C TYR A 90 -2.73 15.89 23.58
N GLU A 91 -2.02 16.70 24.36
CA GLU A 91 -1.62 18.04 23.93
C GLU A 91 -0.41 17.98 23.00
N CYS A 92 -0.38 18.89 22.02
CA CYS A 92 0.76 19.13 21.15
C CYS A 92 0.97 20.64 20.96
N THR A 93 2.21 21.03 20.64
CA THR A 93 2.51 22.42 20.31
C THR A 93 1.96 22.79 18.92
N LYS A 94 1.89 24.08 18.63
CA LYS A 94 1.48 24.56 17.30
C LYS A 94 2.41 24.07 16.20
N GLU A 95 3.71 24.06 16.44
CA GLU A 95 4.72 23.60 15.49
C GLU A 95 4.56 22.11 15.19
N GLN A 96 4.29 21.30 16.22
CA GLN A 96 4.02 19.88 16.09
C GLN A 96 2.73 19.64 15.28
N TYR A 97 1.66 20.37 15.60
CA TYR A 97 0.38 20.28 14.90
C TYR A 97 0.53 20.62 13.41
N ASP A 98 1.13 21.78 13.11
CA ASP A 98 1.31 22.26 11.73
C ASP A 98 2.19 21.29 10.92
N TYR A 99 3.20 20.66 11.55
CA TYR A 99 4.03 19.65 10.91
C TYR A 99 3.28 18.35 10.61
N ILE A 100 2.40 17.89 11.51
CA ILE A 100 1.56 16.71 11.29
C ILE A 100 0.57 16.95 10.14
N VAL A 101 -0.09 18.11 10.12
CA VAL A 101 -1.01 18.49 9.03
C VAL A 101 -0.27 18.51 7.69
N LYS A 102 0.97 19.01 7.66
CA LYS A 102 1.80 18.97 6.46
C LYS A 102 2.10 17.54 6.02
N MET A 103 2.51 16.66 6.95
CA MET A 103 2.76 15.24 6.64
C MET A 103 1.53 14.53 6.08
N GLU A 104 0.35 14.77 6.66
CA GLU A 104 -0.92 14.20 6.18
C GLU A 104 -1.23 14.65 4.74
N LYS A 105 -1.04 15.95 4.47
CA LYS A 105 -1.22 16.50 3.13
C LYS A 105 -0.25 15.89 2.11
N ASP A 106 1.02 15.75 2.48
CA ASP A 106 2.05 15.17 1.60
C ASP A 106 1.74 13.69 1.29
N ILE A 107 1.32 12.90 2.29
CA ILE A 107 0.88 11.50 2.12
C ILE A 107 -0.36 11.43 1.21
N SER A 108 -1.36 12.30 1.44
CA SER A 108 -2.58 12.34 0.62
C SER A 108 -2.29 12.66 -0.85
N ASN A 109 -1.39 13.62 -1.10
CA ASN A 109 -0.93 13.94 -2.45
C ASN A 109 -0.24 12.74 -3.11
N LEU A 110 0.65 12.06 -2.38
CA LEU A 110 1.35 10.86 -2.88
C LEU A 110 0.38 9.72 -3.22
N ILE A 111 -0.64 9.49 -2.39
CA ILE A 111 -1.68 8.48 -2.65
C ILE A 111 -2.43 8.81 -3.95
N SER A 112 -2.80 10.08 -4.14
CA SER A 112 -3.50 10.56 -5.33
C SER A 112 -2.65 10.41 -6.59
N GLU A 113 -1.39 10.82 -6.53
CA GLU A 113 -0.42 10.72 -7.62
C GLU A 113 -0.17 9.26 -8.01
N LYS A 114 0.13 8.40 -7.03
CA LYS A 114 0.34 6.96 -7.22
C LYS A 114 -0.83 6.31 -7.95
N ARG A 115 -2.08 6.64 -7.56
CA ARG A 115 -3.27 6.13 -8.21
C ARG A 115 -3.35 6.55 -9.69
N LYS A 116 -3.17 7.85 -9.96
CA LYS A 116 -3.21 8.40 -11.33
C LYS A 116 -2.13 7.78 -12.23
N ILE A 117 -0.92 7.63 -11.71
CA ILE A 117 0.19 6.99 -12.41
C ILE A 117 -0.11 5.51 -12.69
N LYS A 118 -0.61 4.76 -11.70
CA LYS A 118 -1.01 3.36 -11.90
C LYS A 118 -2.04 3.21 -13.01
N GLU A 119 -3.10 4.02 -12.98
CA GLU A 119 -4.16 4.02 -13.98
C GLU A 119 -3.62 4.37 -15.38
N SER A 120 -2.70 5.34 -15.45
CA SER A 120 -2.04 5.74 -16.71
C SER A 120 -1.13 4.64 -17.28
N ILE A 121 -0.37 3.94 -16.42
CA ILE A 121 0.45 2.80 -16.82
C ILE A 121 -0.44 1.69 -17.38
N ILE A 122 -1.51 1.30 -16.67
CA ILE A 122 -2.44 0.26 -17.12
C ILE A 122 -3.03 0.62 -18.49
N SER A 123 -3.50 1.85 -18.67
CA SER A 123 -4.06 2.31 -19.95
C SER A 123 -3.03 2.23 -21.08
N THR A 124 -1.80 2.65 -20.82
CA THR A 124 -0.68 2.58 -21.78
C THR A 124 -0.32 1.14 -22.15
N LEU A 125 -0.26 0.22 -21.19
CA LEU A 125 0.02 -1.19 -21.45
C LEU A 125 -1.08 -1.83 -22.32
N LEU A 126 -2.34 -1.50 -22.04
CA LEU A 126 -3.47 -1.99 -22.84
C LEU A 126 -3.48 -1.43 -24.27
N SER A 127 -3.09 -0.16 -24.46
CA SER A 127 -3.01 0.45 -25.79
C SER A 127 -1.93 -0.18 -26.68
N LEU A 128 -0.85 -0.68 -26.07
CA LEU A 128 0.24 -1.41 -26.77
C LEU A 128 -0.17 -2.82 -27.21
N ARG A 129 -1.26 -3.37 -26.67
CA ARG A 129 -1.93 -4.66 -27.01
C ARG A 129 -1.12 -5.94 -26.81
N THR A 130 0.20 -5.92 -27.03
CA THR A 130 1.06 -7.13 -27.01
C THR A 130 2.28 -6.94 -26.14
N ILE A 131 2.73 -8.03 -25.50
CA ILE A 131 3.95 -8.04 -24.67
C ILE A 131 5.19 -7.62 -25.46
N LYS A 132 5.27 -8.03 -26.74
CA LYS A 132 6.37 -7.62 -27.63
C LYS A 132 6.45 -6.10 -27.75
N ARG A 133 5.33 -5.44 -28.03
CA ARG A 133 5.27 -3.98 -28.12
C ARG A 133 5.58 -3.28 -26.80
N VAL A 134 5.17 -3.84 -25.66
CA VAL A 134 5.56 -3.29 -24.34
C VAL A 134 7.06 -3.34 -24.14
N ILE A 135 7.70 -4.46 -24.45
CA ILE A 135 9.16 -4.59 -24.31
C ILE A 135 9.91 -3.62 -25.24
N GLU A 136 9.39 -3.38 -26.44
CA GLU A 136 10.01 -2.51 -27.45
C GLU A 136 9.75 -1.01 -27.19
N GLN A 137 8.55 -0.64 -26.72
CA GLN A 137 8.08 0.75 -26.69
C GLN A 137 7.92 1.32 -25.28
N PHE A 138 7.98 0.49 -24.23
CA PHE A 138 7.92 0.94 -22.84
C PHE A 138 9.09 0.34 -22.03
N PRO A 139 10.29 0.92 -22.13
CA PRO A 139 11.51 0.39 -21.52
C PRO A 139 11.39 0.10 -20.02
N ASP A 140 10.74 0.98 -19.27
CA ASP A 140 10.57 0.83 -17.81
C ASP A 140 9.64 -0.35 -17.44
N ALA A 141 8.69 -0.68 -18.31
CA ALA A 141 7.82 -1.85 -18.13
C ALA A 141 8.47 -3.16 -18.62
N ALA A 142 9.48 -3.07 -19.49
CA ALA A 142 10.10 -4.22 -20.14
C ALA A 142 10.65 -5.28 -19.16
N PRO A 143 11.34 -4.94 -18.04
CA PRO A 143 11.81 -5.93 -17.07
C PRO A 143 10.67 -6.79 -16.51
N PHE A 144 9.51 -6.19 -16.25
CA PHE A 144 8.33 -6.85 -15.69
C PHE A 144 7.54 -7.61 -16.75
N ALA A 145 7.59 -7.16 -18.00
CA ALA A 145 6.90 -7.77 -19.14
C ALA A 145 7.62 -9.03 -19.69
N LYS A 146 8.94 -9.14 -19.55
CA LYS A 146 9.75 -10.24 -20.11
C LYS A 146 9.31 -11.64 -19.67
N LYS A 147 8.83 -11.81 -18.43
CA LYS A 147 8.34 -13.11 -17.93
C LYS A 147 7.14 -13.66 -18.72
N TYR A 148 6.43 -12.80 -19.42
CA TYR A 148 5.27 -13.12 -20.25
C TYR A 148 5.62 -13.35 -21.73
N GLN A 149 6.88 -13.14 -22.12
CA GLN A 149 7.34 -13.30 -23.50
C GLN A 149 7.49 -14.79 -23.88
N LYS A 150 7.84 -15.64 -22.91
CA LYS A 150 7.88 -17.10 -23.07
C LYS A 150 6.58 -17.68 -22.54
N GLY A 151 5.66 -18.02 -23.43
CA GLY A 151 4.63 -18.98 -23.10
C GLY A 151 5.29 -20.34 -22.87
N THR A 152 5.59 -20.71 -21.63
CA THR A 152 5.62 -22.13 -21.25
C THR A 152 4.18 -22.61 -21.20
N THR A 153 3.60 -22.80 -22.39
CA THR A 153 2.47 -23.70 -22.56
C THR A 153 2.97 -24.82 -23.47
N THR A 154 3.71 -25.76 -22.89
CA THR A 154 3.81 -27.14 -23.41
C THR A 154 2.49 -27.87 -23.19
N ALA A 155 1.36 -27.24 -23.51
CA ALA A 155 0.14 -27.98 -23.78
C ALA A 155 0.24 -28.38 -25.25
N VAL A 156 0.69 -29.60 -25.50
CA VAL A 156 0.53 -30.24 -26.81
C VAL A 156 -0.97 -30.23 -27.10
N SER A 157 -1.42 -29.24 -27.86
CA SER A 157 -2.82 -29.13 -28.24
C SER A 157 -3.15 -30.35 -29.08
N VAL A 158 -4.05 -31.19 -28.58
CA VAL A 158 -4.59 -32.30 -29.37
C VAL A 158 -5.22 -31.69 -30.63
N PRO A 159 -4.84 -32.11 -31.85
CA PRO A 159 -5.41 -31.56 -33.07
C PRO A 159 -6.94 -31.59 -33.02
N ILE A 160 -7.58 -30.52 -33.50
CA ILE A 160 -9.04 -30.36 -33.47
C ILE A 160 -9.75 -31.57 -34.13
N GLU A 161 -9.13 -32.17 -35.14
CA GLU A 161 -9.59 -33.38 -35.80
C GLU A 161 -9.67 -34.59 -34.84
N THR A 162 -8.68 -34.77 -33.98
CA THR A 162 -8.65 -35.83 -32.97
C THR A 162 -9.70 -35.59 -31.88
N ILE A 163 -9.91 -34.34 -31.48
CA ILE A 163 -10.98 -33.97 -30.54
C ILE A 163 -12.36 -34.27 -31.15
N ASN A 164 -12.60 -33.82 -32.39
CA ASN A 164 -13.87 -34.03 -33.09
C ASN A 164 -14.14 -35.52 -33.36
N LYS A 165 -13.12 -36.29 -33.75
CA LYS A 165 -13.25 -37.75 -33.95
C LYS A 165 -13.60 -38.46 -32.65
N THR A 166 -13.04 -38.02 -31.52
CA THR A 166 -13.35 -38.58 -30.20
C THR A 166 -14.77 -38.22 -29.76
N LEU A 167 -15.20 -36.97 -29.93
CA LEU A 167 -16.55 -36.54 -29.57
C LEU A 167 -17.63 -37.21 -30.43
N ARG A 168 -17.37 -37.43 -31.73
CA ARG A 168 -18.29 -38.13 -32.64
C ARG A 168 -18.52 -39.60 -32.27
N LYS A 169 -17.60 -40.25 -31.55
CA LYS A 169 -17.80 -41.63 -31.06
C LYS A 169 -18.93 -41.75 -30.03
N TYR A 170 -19.24 -40.66 -29.31
CA TYR A 170 -20.22 -40.65 -28.23
C TYR A 170 -21.52 -39.92 -28.58
N LYS A 171 -21.59 -39.34 -29.78
CA LYS A 171 -22.84 -38.85 -30.35
C LYS A 171 -23.39 -39.97 -31.24
N LYS A 172 -24.29 -40.77 -30.69
CA LYS A 172 -25.14 -41.69 -31.47
C LYS A 172 -25.94 -40.91 -32.49
#